data_AF-A0A0W0VMU3-F1
#
_entry.id   AF-A0A0W0VMU3-F1
#
_cell.length_a   1.000
_cell.length_b   1.000
_cell.length_c   1.000
_cell.angle_alpha   90.00
_cell.angle_beta   90.00
_cell.angle_gamma   90.00
#
_symmetry.space_group_name_H-M   'P 1'
#
loop_
_entity.id
_entity.type
_entity.pdbx_description
1 polymer ?
#
loop_
_entity_poly.entity_id
_entity_poly.type
_entity_poly.pdbx_seq_one_letter_code
_entity_poly.pdbx_strand_id
1 'polypeptide(L)'
;MKSMNKKKNNYWPKLLNALAEGVVIINKEGEILFINAYAANMLGHPVSDLLGSNFLYPLAEDETQEIEIIKPDGEILPAQMTVKKGAWENDVAWVISLQDISEFKAKEKMLSISSKGISSAFEGIIITDANGTILEANNAFLKMTGFKEEEIIGKNPRIWKSGYQSAEFYKQLWSALIKRGHWSGELWDKYKHNKLYPVFLSISAVKNSEGDITNYIGFFHDLSVIKEQEEQIEHFKFYDFLTGLPNKFMLTQRLDNYIEQSWNMKSRLIVISIRIFDPGKQNSSYNESAEIRDKMILKAIERIERWTHGKKLLSRIGYSEFICSSSNLI
;
A
#
# COMPACT_ATOMS: atom_id res chain seq x y z
N MET A 1 -35.72 68.66 10.29
CA MET A 1 -34.70 67.63 10.56
C MET A 1 -34.91 66.35 9.73
N LYS A 2 -34.98 66.48 8.39
CA LYS A 2 -35.06 65.36 7.44
C LYS A 2 -33.82 65.39 6.54
N SER A 3 -32.67 64.90 7.00
CA SER A 3 -31.54 64.60 6.09
C SER A 3 -30.42 63.70 6.63
N MET A 4 -30.56 63.04 7.80
CA MET A 4 -29.48 62.19 8.35
C MET A 4 -29.67 60.67 8.21
N ASN A 5 -30.77 60.18 7.64
CA ASN A 5 -31.05 58.73 7.61
C ASN A 5 -30.81 58.01 6.26
N LYS A 6 -30.32 58.68 5.21
CA LYS A 6 -30.06 58.03 3.91
C LYS A 6 -28.61 57.62 3.65
N LYS A 7 -27.66 57.89 4.56
CA LYS A 7 -26.22 57.57 4.37
C LYS A 7 -25.74 56.27 5.03
N LYS A 8 -26.56 55.58 5.83
CA LYS A 8 -26.19 54.31 6.50
C LYS A 8 -26.43 53.04 5.65
N ASN A 9 -27.10 53.14 4.50
CA ASN A 9 -27.64 51.98 3.77
C ASN A 9 -26.69 51.22 2.84
N ASN A 10 -25.37 51.43 2.87
CA ASN A 10 -24.46 50.81 1.88
C ASN A 10 -23.14 50.24 2.43
N TYR A 11 -23.01 50.10 3.75
CA TYR A 11 -21.77 49.62 4.37
C TYR A 11 -21.76 48.09 4.56
N TRP A 12 -22.89 47.51 4.93
CA TRP A 12 -23.02 46.06 5.20
C TRP A 12 -22.78 45.18 3.97
N PRO A 13 -23.34 45.46 2.78
CA PRO A 13 -23.06 44.66 1.59
C PRO A 13 -21.58 44.67 1.20
N LYS A 14 -20.88 45.79 1.43
CA LYS A 14 -19.44 45.92 1.14
C LYS A 14 -18.59 45.13 2.12
N LEU A 15 -18.95 45.13 3.41
CA LEU A 15 -18.28 44.32 4.43
C LEU A 15 -18.49 42.82 4.21
N LEU A 16 -19.73 42.40 3.91
CA LEU A 16 -20.04 40.99 3.67
C LEU A 16 -19.40 40.44 2.39
N ASN A 17 -19.19 41.29 1.37
CA ASN A 17 -18.43 40.93 0.17
C ASN A 17 -16.91 40.86 0.41
N ALA A 18 -16.40 41.44 1.50
CA ALA A 18 -14.98 41.36 1.85
C ALA A 18 -14.64 40.11 2.69
N LEU A 19 -15.65 39.33 3.11
CA LEU A 19 -15.46 38.08 3.83
C LEU A 19 -15.01 36.98 2.85
N ALA A 20 -14.04 36.18 3.26
CA ALA A 20 -13.61 34.96 2.56
C ALA A 20 -14.54 33.76 2.87
N GLU A 21 -15.80 34.04 3.15
CA GLU A 21 -16.85 33.06 3.46
C GLU A 21 -18.09 33.42 2.63
N GLY A 22 -18.82 32.39 2.20
CA GLY A 22 -20.07 32.57 1.49
C GLY A 22 -21.15 33.03 2.46
N VAL A 23 -21.82 34.13 2.16
CA VAL A 23 -22.92 34.63 2.98
C VAL A 23 -24.16 34.77 2.11
N VAL A 24 -25.24 34.11 2.54
CA VAL A 24 -26.58 34.23 1.96
C VAL A 24 -27.54 34.67 3.04
N ILE A 25 -28.47 35.56 2.71
CA ILE A 25 -29.53 36.01 3.62
C ILE A 25 -30.85 35.77 2.93
N ILE A 26 -31.76 35.10 3.63
CA ILE A 26 -33.08 34.73 3.10
C ILE A 26 -34.22 35.23 4.00
N ASN A 27 -35.39 35.48 3.41
CA ASN A 27 -36.62 35.80 4.15
C ASN A 27 -37.32 34.54 4.69
N LYS A 28 -38.49 34.73 5.31
CA LYS A 28 -39.30 33.65 5.92
C LYS A 28 -39.78 32.60 4.93
N GLU A 29 -39.91 33.02 3.68
CA GLU A 29 -40.41 32.24 2.57
C GLU A 29 -39.28 31.47 1.84
N GLY A 30 -38.01 31.72 2.20
CA GLY A 30 -36.82 31.08 1.62
C GLY A 30 -36.20 31.84 0.44
N GLU A 31 -36.68 33.04 0.14
CA GLU A 31 -36.17 33.87 -0.96
C GLU A 31 -34.88 34.59 -0.56
N ILE A 32 -33.91 34.62 -1.47
CA ILE A 32 -32.60 35.24 -1.26
C ILE A 32 -32.73 36.77 -1.32
N LEU A 33 -32.57 37.42 -0.17
CA LEU A 33 -32.54 38.88 -0.01
C LEU A 33 -31.15 39.45 -0.30
N PHE A 34 -30.10 38.69 0.02
CA PHE A 34 -28.72 39.08 -0.20
C PHE A 34 -27.85 37.84 -0.42
N ILE A 35 -26.88 37.97 -1.32
CA ILE A 35 -25.83 36.98 -1.50
C ILE A 35 -24.53 37.69 -1.86
N ASN A 36 -23.43 37.31 -1.21
CA ASN A 36 -22.12 37.85 -1.51
C ASN A 36 -21.47 37.16 -2.72
N ALA A 37 -20.44 37.78 -3.29
CA ALA A 37 -19.76 37.26 -4.47
C ALA A 37 -19.17 35.86 -4.25
N TYR A 38 -18.70 35.56 -3.03
CA TYR A 38 -18.14 34.26 -2.67
C TYR A 38 -19.20 33.15 -2.71
N ALA A 39 -20.35 33.36 -2.07
CA ALA A 39 -21.46 32.40 -2.10
C ALA A 39 -22.04 32.21 -3.52
N ALA A 40 -22.13 33.29 -4.30
CA ALA A 40 -22.56 33.20 -5.70
C ALA A 40 -21.60 32.32 -6.54
N ASN A 41 -20.29 32.50 -6.34
CA ASN A 41 -19.27 31.65 -6.98
C ASN A 41 -19.35 30.19 -6.54
N MET A 42 -19.57 29.92 -5.24
CA MET A 42 -19.77 28.55 -4.74
C MET A 42 -20.97 27.87 -5.41
N LEU A 43 -22.08 28.59 -5.57
CA LEU A 43 -23.30 28.11 -6.21
C LEU A 43 -23.22 28.06 -7.75
N GLY A 44 -22.19 28.65 -8.36
CA GLY A 44 -21.98 28.63 -9.81
C GLY A 44 -22.94 29.51 -10.62
N HIS A 45 -23.61 30.48 -9.98
CA HIS A 45 -24.53 31.41 -10.64
C HIS A 45 -24.17 32.86 -10.33
N PRO A 46 -24.40 33.81 -11.26
CA PRO A 46 -24.17 35.22 -10.98
C PRO A 46 -25.19 35.72 -9.95
N VAL A 47 -24.77 36.70 -9.13
CA VAL A 47 -25.60 37.29 -8.05
C VAL A 47 -26.97 37.74 -8.55
N SER A 48 -27.05 38.26 -9.79
CA SER A 48 -28.30 38.74 -10.40
C SER A 48 -29.37 37.66 -10.54
N ASP A 49 -28.96 36.41 -10.75
CA ASP A 49 -29.86 35.31 -11.04
C ASP A 49 -30.36 34.64 -9.76
N LEU A 50 -29.62 34.84 -8.66
CA LEU A 50 -29.91 34.26 -7.36
C LEU A 50 -30.77 35.19 -6.49
N LEU A 51 -30.61 36.51 -6.61
CA LEU A 51 -31.42 37.47 -5.84
C LEU A 51 -32.91 37.32 -6.16
N GLY A 52 -33.74 37.16 -5.13
CA GLY A 52 -35.17 36.93 -5.24
C GLY A 52 -35.58 35.51 -5.65
N SER A 53 -34.62 34.61 -5.87
CA SER A 53 -34.89 33.18 -6.06
C SER A 53 -34.95 32.45 -4.71
N ASN A 54 -35.55 31.25 -4.70
CA ASN A 54 -35.57 30.40 -3.51
C ASN A 54 -34.22 29.73 -3.29
N PHE A 55 -33.75 29.72 -2.05
CA PHE A 55 -32.58 28.96 -1.65
C PHE A 55 -32.91 27.46 -1.62
N LEU A 56 -32.23 26.68 -2.46
CA LEU A 56 -32.62 25.30 -2.79
C LEU A 56 -32.08 24.22 -1.84
N TYR A 57 -31.37 24.61 -0.77
CA TYR A 57 -30.80 23.65 0.19
C TYR A 57 -31.65 23.56 1.47
N PRO A 58 -31.80 22.36 2.07
CA PRO A 58 -32.60 22.18 3.27
C PRO A 58 -32.05 23.02 4.43
N LEU A 59 -32.92 23.80 5.08
CA LEU A 59 -32.55 24.65 6.20
C LEU A 59 -32.76 23.90 7.51
N ALA A 60 -31.69 23.65 8.27
CA ALA A 60 -31.75 23.19 9.65
C ALA A 60 -31.38 24.36 10.56
N GLU A 61 -32.34 24.88 11.33
CA GLU A 61 -32.12 26.05 12.17
C GLU A 61 -31.16 25.71 13.32
N ASP A 62 -30.20 26.60 13.56
CA ASP A 62 -29.16 26.47 14.61
C ASP A 62 -28.19 25.30 14.49
N GLU A 63 -28.26 24.51 13.42
CA GLU A 63 -27.34 23.42 13.13
C GLU A 63 -26.33 23.78 12.04
N THR A 64 -25.14 23.20 12.16
CA THR A 64 -24.13 23.18 11.12
C THR A 64 -24.18 21.81 10.44
N GLN A 65 -24.39 21.80 9.14
CA GLN A 65 -24.48 20.57 8.34
C GLN A 65 -23.55 20.62 7.15
N GLU A 66 -23.09 19.45 6.72
CA GLU A 66 -22.36 19.31 5.46
C GLU A 66 -23.36 19.11 4.32
N ILE A 67 -23.15 19.85 3.24
CA ILE A 67 -23.95 19.79 2.03
C ILE A 67 -23.04 19.59 0.81
N GLU A 68 -23.60 19.02 -0.25
CA GLU A 68 -22.96 18.95 -1.55
C GLU A 68 -23.62 19.97 -2.47
N ILE A 69 -22.87 21.02 -2.81
CA ILE A 69 -23.31 22.03 -3.76
C ILE A 69 -23.02 21.50 -5.17
N ILE A 70 -24.07 21.34 -5.97
CA ILE A 70 -23.94 20.92 -7.37
C ILE A 70 -23.96 22.17 -8.23
N LYS A 71 -22.82 22.50 -8.85
CA LYS A 71 -22.70 23.63 -9.77
C LYS A 71 -23.36 23.31 -11.13
N PRO A 72 -23.73 24.32 -11.94
CA PRO A 72 -24.37 24.12 -13.25
C PRO A 72 -23.57 23.28 -14.26
N ASP A 73 -22.24 23.28 -14.13
CA ASP A 73 -21.33 22.47 -14.95
C ASP A 73 -21.22 21.00 -14.50
N GLY A 74 -21.86 20.64 -13.38
CA GLY A 74 -21.86 19.31 -12.79
C GLY A 74 -20.74 19.08 -11.76
N GLU A 75 -19.91 20.10 -11.45
CA GLU A 75 -18.93 20.02 -10.37
C GLU A 75 -19.66 19.91 -9.01
N ILE A 76 -19.21 18.98 -8.16
CA ILE A 76 -19.73 18.81 -6.80
C ILE A 76 -18.75 19.44 -5.82
N LEU A 77 -19.19 20.46 -5.12
CA LEU A 77 -18.43 21.18 -4.11
C LEU A 77 -18.93 20.80 -2.70
N PRO A 78 -18.15 20.08 -1.88
CA PRO A 78 -18.51 19.84 -0.49
C PRO A 78 -18.40 21.16 0.29
N ALA A 79 -19.48 21.57 0.94
CA ALA A 79 -19.54 22.79 1.73
C ALA A 79 -20.12 22.52 3.11
N GLN A 80 -19.67 23.28 4.09
CA GLN A 80 -20.33 23.35 5.40
C GLN A 80 -21.29 24.54 5.38
N MET A 81 -22.53 24.27 5.78
CA MET A 81 -23.60 25.25 5.86
C MET A 81 -24.06 25.42 7.31
N THR A 82 -24.09 26.66 7.79
CA THR A 82 -24.67 27.00 9.09
C THR A 82 -25.79 28.01 8.89
N VAL A 83 -26.96 27.75 9.49
CA VAL A 83 -28.11 28.65 9.41
C VAL A 83 -28.36 29.27 10.79
N LYS A 84 -28.35 30.60 10.85
CA LYS A 84 -28.64 31.35 12.07
C LYS A 84 -29.78 32.33 11.84
N LYS A 85 -30.67 32.43 12.81
CA LYS A 85 -31.72 33.45 12.80
C LYS A 85 -31.10 34.82 13.09
N GLY A 86 -31.45 35.80 12.27
CA GLY A 86 -30.98 37.17 12.38
C GLY A 86 -32.08 38.17 12.02
N ALA A 87 -31.65 39.39 11.71
CA ALA A 87 -32.50 40.43 11.20
C ALA A 87 -31.83 41.13 10.01
N TRP A 88 -32.62 41.44 8.98
CA TRP A 88 -32.19 42.18 7.80
C TRP A 88 -33.19 43.30 7.52
N GLU A 89 -32.71 44.54 7.41
CA GLU A 89 -33.54 45.74 7.17
C GLU A 89 -34.78 45.91 8.09
N ASN A 90 -34.68 45.43 9.34
CA ASN A 90 -35.70 45.39 10.40
C ASN A 90 -36.72 44.23 10.35
N ASP A 91 -36.56 43.28 9.43
CA ASP A 91 -37.37 42.06 9.39
C ASP A 91 -36.56 40.84 9.83
N VAL A 92 -37.26 39.81 10.32
CA VAL A 92 -36.64 38.52 10.68
C VAL A 92 -36.17 37.84 9.40
N ALA A 93 -34.89 37.47 9.37
CA ALA A 93 -34.25 36.80 8.25
C ALA A 93 -33.37 35.67 8.76
N TRP A 94 -33.00 34.72 7.90
CA TRP A 94 -31.95 33.76 8.21
C TRP A 94 -30.67 34.11 7.48
N VAL A 95 -29.57 34.03 8.22
CA VAL A 95 -28.21 34.21 7.73
C VAL A 95 -27.61 32.83 7.57
N ILE A 96 -27.16 32.53 6.37
CA ILE A 96 -26.56 31.28 5.97
C ILE A 96 -25.09 31.56 5.69
N SER A 97 -24.20 30.89 6.42
CA SER A 97 -22.78 30.86 6.09
C SER A 97 -22.44 29.59 5.32
N LEU A 98 -21.74 29.73 4.20
CA LEU A 98 -21.23 28.66 3.38
C LEU A 98 -19.72 28.70 3.41
N GLN A 99 -19.11 27.60 3.84
CA GLN A 99 -17.68 27.42 3.84
C GLN A 99 -17.32 26.27 2.92
N ASP A 100 -16.39 26.51 1.99
CA ASP A 100 -15.79 25.44 1.21
C ASP A 100 -14.92 24.58 2.14
N ILE A 101 -15.25 23.29 2.24
CA ILE A 101 -14.51 22.33 3.06
C ILE A 101 -13.71 21.34 2.21
N SER A 102 -13.50 21.61 0.93
CA SER A 102 -12.76 20.73 0.01
C SER A 102 -11.34 20.47 0.49
N GLU A 103 -10.61 21.52 0.89
CA GLU A 103 -9.26 21.35 1.46
C GLU A 103 -9.28 20.60 2.80
N PHE A 104 -10.27 20.86 3.64
CA PHE A 104 -10.41 20.20 4.93
C PHE A 104 -10.72 18.71 4.75
N LYS A 105 -11.67 18.37 3.88
CA LYS A 105 -12.00 16.99 3.46
C LYS A 105 -10.82 16.30 2.78
N ALA A 106 -10.04 17.02 1.97
CA ALA A 106 -8.84 16.47 1.35
C ALA A 106 -7.75 16.17 2.39
N LYS A 107 -7.51 17.08 3.34
CA LYS A 107 -6.61 16.86 4.48
C LYS A 107 -7.10 15.75 5.41
N GLU A 108 -8.38 15.70 5.71
CA GLU A 108 -9.01 14.65 6.51
C GLU A 108 -8.93 13.30 5.80
N LYS A 109 -9.19 13.26 4.50
CA LYS A 109 -9.02 12.04 3.67
C LYS A 109 -7.55 11.63 3.60
N MET A 110 -6.62 12.58 3.49
CA MET A 110 -5.18 12.32 3.55
C MET A 110 -4.78 11.77 4.93
N LEU A 111 -5.28 12.35 6.03
CA LEU A 111 -5.08 11.86 7.40
C LEU A 111 -5.80 10.51 7.65
N SER A 112 -6.92 10.25 6.99
CA SER A 112 -7.69 9.01 7.06
C SER A 112 -7.00 7.89 6.27
N ILE A 113 -6.47 8.20 5.09
CA ILE A 113 -5.63 7.29 4.30
C ILE A 113 -4.32 7.02 5.05
N SER A 114 -3.70 8.05 5.63
CA SER A 114 -2.56 7.88 6.54
C SER A 114 -2.94 6.97 7.71
N SER A 115 -4.01 7.24 8.46
CA SER A 115 -4.36 6.43 9.64
C SER A 115 -4.82 5.01 9.32
N LYS A 116 -5.53 4.77 8.21
CA LYS A 116 -5.94 3.42 7.77
C LYS A 116 -4.80 2.63 7.10
N GLY A 117 -3.92 3.31 6.36
CA GLY A 117 -2.71 2.73 5.75
C GLY A 117 -1.53 2.54 6.71
N ILE A 118 -1.54 3.23 7.85
CA ILE A 118 -0.54 3.06 8.94
C ILE A 118 -0.81 1.80 9.78
N SER A 119 -1.98 1.16 9.63
CA SER A 119 -2.29 -0.06 10.40
C SER A 119 -1.50 -1.30 9.95
N SER A 120 -0.83 -1.26 8.80
CA SER A 120 0.26 -2.18 8.44
C SER A 120 1.61 -1.52 8.75
N ALA A 121 2.16 -1.80 9.94
CA ALA A 121 3.44 -1.27 10.44
C ALA A 121 4.70 -1.61 9.60
N PHE A 122 4.55 -2.05 8.35
CA PHE A 122 5.59 -2.62 7.49
C PHE A 122 5.63 -2.04 6.07
N GLU A 123 4.76 -1.09 5.71
CA GLU A 123 4.74 -0.51 4.37
C GLU A 123 5.56 0.79 4.31
N GLY A 124 6.54 0.83 3.41
CA GLY A 124 7.26 2.06 3.09
C GLY A 124 6.35 3.00 2.30
N ILE A 125 6.32 4.28 2.67
CA ILE A 125 5.51 5.29 2.01
C ILE A 125 6.41 6.44 1.57
N ILE A 126 6.23 6.90 0.33
CA ILE A 126 6.78 8.17 -0.15
C ILE A 126 5.67 9.02 -0.77
N ILE A 127 5.84 10.34 -0.69
CA ILE A 127 4.98 11.33 -1.36
C ILE A 127 5.88 12.14 -2.29
N THR A 128 5.39 12.38 -3.50
CA THR A 128 6.08 13.18 -4.52
C THR A 128 5.21 14.33 -5.02
N ASP A 129 5.83 15.34 -5.63
CA ASP A 129 5.13 16.33 -6.45
C ASP A 129 4.65 15.73 -7.80
N ALA A 130 3.96 16.52 -8.61
CA ALA A 130 3.49 16.12 -9.93
C ALA A 130 4.61 15.73 -10.92
N ASN A 131 5.86 16.17 -10.68
CA ASN A 131 7.04 15.84 -11.48
C ASN A 131 7.78 14.59 -10.96
N GLY A 132 7.30 13.99 -9.86
CA GLY A 132 7.93 12.84 -9.21
C GLY A 132 9.15 13.22 -8.37
N THR A 133 9.26 14.45 -7.88
CA THR A 133 10.23 14.87 -6.87
C THR A 133 9.72 14.46 -5.49
N ILE A 134 10.52 13.73 -4.72
CA ILE A 134 10.15 13.27 -3.38
C ILE A 134 10.05 14.46 -2.43
N LEU A 135 8.88 14.61 -1.82
CA LEU A 135 8.57 15.61 -0.81
C LEU A 135 8.70 15.05 0.59
N GLU A 136 8.23 13.80 0.79
CA GLU A 136 8.21 13.15 2.09
C GLU A 136 8.43 11.64 1.96
N ALA A 137 8.95 11.03 3.02
CA ALA A 137 9.02 9.59 3.18
C ALA A 137 8.78 9.20 4.64
N ASN A 138 8.07 8.10 4.88
CA ASN A 138 7.84 7.62 6.24
C ASN A 138 9.07 6.86 6.80
N ASN A 139 9.12 6.70 8.12
CA ASN A 139 10.19 5.96 8.79
C ASN A 139 10.31 4.49 8.34
N ALA A 140 9.22 3.86 7.92
CA ALA A 140 9.24 2.48 7.43
C ALA A 140 10.04 2.38 6.13
N PHE A 141 9.86 3.31 5.19
CA PHE A 141 10.60 3.37 3.95
C PHE A 141 12.11 3.55 4.21
N LEU A 142 12.48 4.47 5.09
CA LEU A 142 13.89 4.74 5.43
C LEU A 142 14.56 3.50 6.06
N LYS A 143 13.89 2.85 7.01
CA LYS A 143 14.39 1.62 7.65
C LYS A 143 14.52 0.46 6.68
N MET A 144 13.49 0.25 5.84
CA MET A 144 13.46 -0.82 4.83
C MET A 144 14.58 -0.64 3.80
N THR A 145 14.75 0.58 3.28
CA THR A 145 15.68 0.82 2.16
C THR A 145 17.12 1.10 2.58
N GLY A 146 17.32 1.53 3.84
CA GLY A 146 18.59 1.99 4.38
C GLY A 146 18.98 3.41 3.94
N PHE A 147 18.12 4.11 3.20
CA PHE A 147 18.31 5.53 2.88
C PHE A 147 18.02 6.41 4.09
N LYS A 148 18.73 7.54 4.18
CA LYS A 148 18.37 8.64 5.07
C LYS A 148 17.45 9.60 4.34
N GLU A 149 16.61 10.29 5.10
CA GLU A 149 15.67 11.30 4.57
C GLU A 149 16.40 12.36 3.73
N GLU A 150 17.46 12.94 4.28
CA GLU A 150 18.32 13.93 3.61
C GLU A 150 18.91 13.45 2.27
N GLU A 151 19.01 12.13 2.07
CA GLU A 151 19.55 11.53 0.86
C GLU A 151 18.51 11.37 -0.24
N ILE A 152 17.22 11.47 0.07
CA ILE A 152 16.11 11.16 -0.84
C ILE A 152 15.15 12.33 -1.06
N ILE A 153 14.97 13.21 -0.09
CA ILE A 153 14.12 14.40 -0.26
C ILE A 153 14.68 15.29 -1.38
N GLY A 154 13.79 15.79 -2.24
CA GLY A 154 14.16 16.59 -3.41
C GLY A 154 14.70 15.78 -4.59
N LYS A 155 14.80 14.46 -4.50
CA LYS A 155 15.24 13.59 -5.60
C LYS A 155 14.08 12.86 -6.25
N ASN A 156 14.34 12.29 -7.43
CA ASN A 156 13.37 11.43 -8.11
C ASN A 156 13.57 9.96 -7.69
N PRO A 157 12.50 9.16 -7.48
CA PRO A 157 12.57 7.74 -7.08
C PRO A 157 13.48 6.86 -7.96
N ARG A 158 13.81 7.28 -9.18
CA ARG A 158 14.77 6.59 -10.05
C ARG A 158 16.16 6.35 -9.42
N ILE A 159 16.51 7.02 -8.32
CA ILE A 159 17.78 6.79 -7.60
C ILE A 159 17.96 5.35 -7.11
N TRP A 160 16.86 4.64 -6.81
CA TRP A 160 16.85 3.23 -6.39
C TRP A 160 16.32 2.28 -7.47
N LYS A 161 16.30 2.73 -8.73
CA LYS A 161 16.02 1.85 -9.87
C LYS A 161 17.10 0.77 -9.99
N SER A 162 16.67 -0.49 -10.09
CA SER A 162 17.55 -1.66 -10.24
C SER A 162 18.15 -1.83 -11.65
N GLY A 163 17.42 -1.38 -12.67
CA GLY A 163 17.72 -1.69 -14.08
C GLY A 163 17.18 -3.04 -14.56
N TYR A 164 16.49 -3.80 -13.70
CA TYR A 164 15.90 -5.10 -14.05
C TYR A 164 14.69 -4.96 -14.98
N GLN A 165 13.92 -3.88 -14.82
CA GLN A 165 12.74 -3.58 -15.63
C GLN A 165 13.15 -2.89 -16.93
N SER A 166 12.49 -3.29 -18.03
CA SER A 166 12.68 -2.67 -19.34
C SER A 166 12.19 -1.22 -19.38
N ALA A 167 12.64 -0.43 -20.35
CA ALA A 167 12.11 0.91 -20.58
C ALA A 167 10.60 0.89 -20.89
N GLU A 168 10.14 -0.16 -21.58
CA GLU A 168 8.72 -0.34 -21.93
C GLU A 168 7.85 -0.56 -20.71
N PHE A 169 8.34 -1.30 -19.70
CA PHE A 169 7.66 -1.47 -18.42
C PHE A 169 7.34 -0.12 -17.76
N TYR A 170 8.34 0.78 -17.68
CA TYR A 170 8.12 2.10 -17.07
C TYR A 170 7.19 2.98 -17.90
N LYS A 171 7.19 2.87 -19.23
CA LYS A 171 6.23 3.59 -20.08
C LYS A 171 4.79 3.13 -19.78
N GLN A 172 4.57 1.83 -19.62
CA GLN A 172 3.26 1.29 -19.27
C GLN A 172 2.81 1.73 -17.88
N LEU A 173 3.72 1.72 -16.89
CA LEU A 173 3.47 2.24 -15.55
C LEU A 173 3.01 3.69 -15.59
N TRP A 174 3.77 4.58 -16.23
CA TRP A 174 3.43 6.00 -16.31
C TRP A 174 2.15 6.24 -17.11
N SER A 175 1.93 5.49 -18.19
CA SER A 175 0.67 5.57 -18.93
C SER A 175 -0.53 5.16 -18.07
N ALA A 176 -0.39 4.17 -17.18
CA ALA A 176 -1.47 3.77 -16.28
C ALA A 176 -1.75 4.86 -15.24
N LEU A 177 -0.70 5.44 -14.64
CA LEU A 177 -0.84 6.53 -13.68
C LEU A 177 -1.53 7.76 -14.26
N ILE A 178 -1.12 8.19 -15.45
CA ILE A 178 -1.71 9.37 -16.09
C ILE A 178 -3.17 9.12 -16.48
N LYS A 179 -3.48 7.95 -17.04
CA LYS A 179 -4.84 7.65 -17.54
C LYS A 179 -5.84 7.27 -16.44
N ARG A 180 -5.40 6.50 -15.45
CA ARG A 180 -6.28 5.89 -14.44
C ARG A 180 -6.08 6.47 -13.05
N GLY A 181 -5.03 7.26 -12.82
CA GLY A 181 -4.68 7.78 -11.50
C GLY A 181 -4.10 6.72 -10.55
N HIS A 182 -3.85 5.49 -11.02
CA HIS A 182 -3.36 4.41 -10.18
C HIS A 182 -2.55 3.39 -11.00
N TRP A 183 -1.53 2.81 -10.37
CA TRP A 183 -0.78 1.67 -10.87
C TRP A 183 -0.33 0.79 -9.69
N SER A 184 -0.32 -0.52 -9.88
CA SER A 184 0.28 -1.45 -8.93
C SER A 184 0.94 -2.62 -9.65
N GLY A 185 1.99 -3.16 -9.05
CA GLY A 185 2.68 -4.34 -9.56
C GLY A 185 3.99 -4.65 -8.85
N GLU A 186 4.54 -5.83 -9.14
CA GLU A 186 5.86 -6.23 -8.68
C GLU A 186 6.96 -5.67 -9.56
N LEU A 187 8.02 -5.19 -8.93
CA LEU A 187 9.26 -4.81 -9.58
C LEU A 187 10.45 -5.12 -8.68
N TRP A 188 11.65 -4.84 -9.18
CA TRP A 188 12.90 -4.98 -8.47
C TRP A 188 13.49 -3.60 -8.30
N ASP A 189 13.80 -3.24 -7.06
CA ASP A 189 14.53 -2.04 -6.73
C ASP A 189 15.87 -2.42 -6.09
N LYS A 190 16.64 -1.41 -5.67
CA LYS A 190 17.89 -1.62 -4.95
C LYS A 190 17.87 -0.89 -3.62
N TYR A 191 18.35 -1.56 -2.58
CA TYR A 191 18.68 -0.91 -1.31
C TYR A 191 19.80 0.12 -1.51
N LYS A 192 20.03 0.98 -0.53
CA LYS A 192 21.17 1.92 -0.52
C LYS A 192 22.52 1.24 -0.82
N HIS A 193 22.72 0.03 -0.33
CA HIS A 193 23.93 -0.76 -0.55
C HIS A 193 23.96 -1.51 -1.89
N ASN A 194 23.10 -1.15 -2.85
CA ASN A 194 22.97 -1.74 -4.19
C ASN A 194 22.55 -3.22 -4.24
N LYS A 195 22.21 -3.85 -3.11
CA LYS A 195 21.57 -5.17 -3.12
C LYS A 195 20.16 -5.02 -3.74
N LEU A 196 19.84 -5.88 -4.70
CA LEU A 196 18.53 -5.93 -5.33
C LEU A 196 17.51 -6.56 -4.41
N TYR A 197 16.27 -6.08 -4.47
CA TYR A 197 15.15 -6.68 -3.74
C TYR A 197 13.84 -6.60 -4.54
N PRO A 198 12.98 -7.62 -4.42
CA PRO A 198 11.65 -7.60 -4.99
C PRO A 198 10.74 -6.72 -4.14
N VAL A 199 9.96 -5.87 -4.80
CA VAL A 199 9.01 -4.97 -4.14
C VAL A 199 7.68 -5.00 -4.88
N PHE A 200 6.60 -5.11 -4.12
CA PHE A 200 5.28 -4.77 -4.62
C PHE A 200 5.08 -3.27 -4.42
N LEU A 201 4.93 -2.54 -5.52
CA LEU A 201 4.76 -1.10 -5.53
C LEU A 201 3.34 -0.75 -5.96
N SER A 202 2.66 0.07 -5.16
CA SER A 202 1.36 0.65 -5.46
C SER A 202 1.49 2.16 -5.47
N ILE A 203 1.03 2.82 -6.54
CA ILE A 203 1.13 4.26 -6.73
C ILE A 203 -0.25 4.83 -7.02
N SER A 204 -0.61 5.90 -6.32
CA SER A 204 -1.88 6.61 -6.52
C SER A 204 -1.60 8.09 -6.77
N ALA A 205 -2.24 8.64 -7.80
CA ALA A 205 -2.23 10.06 -8.11
C ALA A 205 -3.24 10.81 -7.25
N VAL A 206 -2.83 11.92 -6.67
CA VAL A 206 -3.69 12.88 -5.98
C VAL A 206 -3.95 14.02 -6.93
N LYS A 207 -5.21 14.42 -7.05
CA LYS A 207 -5.66 15.49 -7.94
C LYS A 207 -6.25 16.65 -7.16
N ASN A 208 -6.10 17.86 -7.69
CA ASN A 208 -6.82 19.03 -7.20
C ASN A 208 -8.28 19.04 -7.70
N SER A 209 -9.03 20.07 -7.31
CA SER A 209 -10.41 20.31 -7.75
C SER A 209 -10.55 20.47 -9.27
N GLU A 210 -9.51 20.95 -9.94
CA GLU A 210 -9.46 21.14 -11.40
C GLU A 210 -9.15 19.83 -12.15
N GLY A 211 -8.89 18.73 -11.43
CA GLY A 211 -8.57 17.41 -12.00
C GLY A 211 -7.10 17.21 -12.35
N ASP A 212 -6.25 18.20 -12.09
CA ASP A 212 -4.80 18.15 -12.30
C ASP A 212 -4.12 17.36 -11.20
N ILE A 213 -3.12 16.56 -11.57
CA ILE A 213 -2.33 15.78 -10.62
C ILE A 213 -1.40 16.72 -9.85
N THR A 214 -1.53 16.77 -8.53
CA THR A 214 -0.65 17.56 -7.66
C THR A 214 0.46 16.72 -7.06
N ASN A 215 0.18 15.45 -6.76
CA ASN A 215 1.10 14.57 -6.05
C ASN A 215 0.92 13.10 -6.47
N TYR A 216 1.95 12.31 -6.22
CA TYR A 216 1.81 10.85 -6.18
C TYR A 216 2.18 10.30 -4.81
N ILE A 217 1.42 9.33 -4.34
CA ILE A 217 1.69 8.55 -3.13
C ILE A 217 2.11 7.15 -3.56
N GLY A 218 3.29 6.72 -3.14
CA GLY A 218 3.83 5.38 -3.41
C GLY A 218 3.90 4.55 -2.13
N PHE A 219 3.34 3.34 -2.18
CA PHE A 219 3.38 2.33 -1.14
C PHE A 219 4.29 1.17 -1.56
N PHE A 220 5.24 0.83 -0.72
CA PHE A 220 6.28 -0.16 -0.96
C PHE A 220 6.13 -1.30 0.03
N HIS A 221 5.97 -2.51 -0.49
CA HIS A 221 5.97 -3.72 0.30
C HIS A 221 7.15 -4.60 -0.14
N ASP A 222 8.14 -4.73 0.75
CA ASP A 222 9.32 -5.57 0.52
C ASP A 222 8.92 -7.04 0.51
N LEU A 223 9.08 -7.69 -0.64
CA LEU A 223 8.73 -9.10 -0.83
C LEU A 223 9.90 -10.02 -0.50
N SER A 224 11.06 -9.52 -0.06
CA SER A 224 12.28 -10.33 0.16
C SER A 224 12.02 -11.50 1.09
N VAL A 225 11.40 -11.25 2.25
CA VAL A 225 11.12 -12.30 3.24
C VAL A 225 10.14 -13.34 2.67
N ILE A 226 9.13 -12.90 1.91
CA ILE A 226 8.15 -13.80 1.30
C ILE A 226 8.83 -14.67 0.25
N LYS A 227 9.63 -14.08 -0.65
CA LYS A 227 10.34 -14.84 -1.69
C LYS A 227 11.40 -15.78 -1.12
N GLU A 228 12.11 -15.37 -0.07
CA GLU A 228 13.04 -16.25 0.65
C GLU A 228 12.30 -17.42 1.30
N GLN A 229 11.12 -17.20 1.88
CA GLN A 229 10.29 -18.28 2.43
C GLN A 229 9.73 -19.20 1.34
N GLU A 230 9.29 -18.65 0.21
CA GLU A 230 8.85 -19.43 -0.95
C GLU A 230 9.98 -20.30 -1.50
N GLU A 231 11.19 -19.75 -1.63
CA GLU A 231 12.37 -20.49 -2.06
C GLU A 231 12.75 -21.58 -1.05
N GLN A 232 12.65 -21.31 0.25
CA GLN A 232 12.84 -22.33 1.29
C GLN A 232 11.78 -23.43 1.23
N ILE A 233 10.50 -23.08 1.05
CA ILE A 233 9.41 -24.05 0.89
C ILE A 233 9.66 -24.90 -0.36
N GLU A 234 10.07 -24.27 -1.47
CA GLU A 234 10.41 -24.97 -2.70
C GLU A 234 11.60 -25.91 -2.48
N HIS A 235 12.62 -25.47 -1.75
CA HIS A 235 13.73 -26.33 -1.34
C HIS A 235 13.24 -27.53 -0.51
N PHE A 236 12.36 -27.34 0.46
CA PHE A 236 11.83 -28.42 1.30
C PHE A 236 10.88 -29.38 0.58
N LYS A 237 10.35 -29.02 -0.59
CA LYS A 237 9.66 -29.99 -1.47
C LYS A 237 10.60 -31.12 -1.90
N PHE A 238 11.91 -30.85 -1.97
CA PHE A 238 12.91 -31.77 -2.49
C PHE A 238 13.93 -32.24 -1.44
N TYR A 239 14.12 -31.49 -0.36
CA TYR A 239 15.14 -31.77 0.67
C TYR A 239 14.52 -31.85 2.08
N ASP A 240 15.13 -32.66 2.94
CA ASP A 240 14.73 -32.82 4.34
C ASP A 240 15.20 -31.64 5.19
N PHE A 241 14.28 -31.03 5.94
CA PHE A 241 14.51 -29.81 6.72
C PHE A 241 15.68 -29.92 7.71
N LEU A 242 15.79 -31.03 8.43
CA LEU A 242 16.80 -31.17 9.48
C LEU A 242 18.19 -31.42 8.88
N THR A 243 18.27 -32.18 7.80
CA THR A 243 19.53 -32.77 7.34
C THR A 243 20.07 -32.15 6.06
N GLY A 244 19.25 -31.43 5.30
CA GLY A 244 19.59 -30.93 3.97
C GLY A 244 19.74 -32.03 2.90
N LEU A 245 19.56 -33.30 3.26
CA LEU A 245 19.62 -34.41 2.31
C LEU A 245 18.36 -34.43 1.43
N PRO A 246 18.44 -34.96 0.20
CA PRO A 246 17.26 -35.25 -0.60
C PRO A 246 16.19 -36.01 0.21
N ASN A 247 14.94 -35.56 0.11
CA ASN A 247 13.82 -36.21 0.77
C ASN A 247 13.30 -37.40 -0.07
N LYS A 248 12.24 -38.05 0.40
CA LYS A 248 11.62 -39.18 -0.30
C LYS A 248 11.19 -38.84 -1.74
N PHE A 249 10.67 -37.64 -1.97
CA PHE A 249 10.21 -37.23 -3.29
C PHE A 249 11.38 -37.13 -4.28
N MET A 250 12.45 -36.41 -3.91
CA MET A 250 13.66 -36.29 -4.73
C MET A 250 14.37 -37.64 -4.90
N LEU A 251 14.37 -38.51 -3.88
CA LEU A 251 14.87 -39.87 -4.00
C LEU A 251 14.16 -40.65 -5.09
N THR A 252 12.82 -40.67 -5.10
CA THR A 252 12.05 -41.39 -6.12
C THR A 252 12.38 -40.89 -7.52
N GLN A 253 12.39 -39.56 -7.72
CA GLN A 253 12.76 -38.95 -9.01
C GLN A 253 14.16 -39.36 -9.49
N ARG A 254 15.15 -39.42 -8.58
CA ARG A 254 16.51 -39.81 -8.94
C ARG A 254 16.67 -41.32 -9.11
N LEU A 255 15.95 -42.14 -8.34
CA LEU A 255 15.98 -43.59 -8.47
C LEU A 255 15.46 -44.04 -9.84
N ASP A 256 14.39 -43.43 -10.35
CA ASP A 256 13.87 -43.73 -11.69
C ASP A 256 14.96 -43.52 -12.76
N ASN A 257 15.66 -42.39 -12.70
CA ASN A 257 16.80 -42.10 -13.59
C ASN A 257 17.94 -43.12 -13.42
N TYR A 258 18.29 -43.51 -12.19
CA TYR A 258 19.35 -44.48 -11.95
C TYR A 258 18.99 -45.89 -12.41
N ILE A 259 17.72 -46.27 -12.31
CA ILE A 259 17.20 -47.54 -12.81
C ILE A 259 17.34 -47.59 -14.33
N GLU A 260 16.90 -46.54 -15.03
CA GLU A 260 17.01 -46.43 -16.49
C GLU A 260 18.48 -46.45 -16.95
N GLN A 261 19.35 -45.66 -16.31
CA GLN A 261 20.79 -45.66 -16.60
C GLN A 261 21.42 -47.03 -16.39
N SER A 262 21.07 -47.71 -15.30
CA SER A 262 21.62 -49.03 -14.99
C SER A 262 21.18 -50.08 -16.02
N TRP A 263 19.94 -49.99 -16.50
CA TRP A 263 19.45 -50.82 -17.60
C TRP A 263 20.25 -50.61 -18.88
N ASN A 264 20.47 -49.35 -19.26
CA ASN A 264 21.20 -48.99 -20.47
C ASN A 264 22.68 -49.39 -20.40
N MET A 265 23.31 -49.25 -19.24
CA MET A 265 24.73 -49.57 -19.03
C MET A 265 24.97 -51.04 -18.64
N LYS A 266 23.92 -51.86 -18.53
CA LYS A 266 23.97 -53.24 -18.00
C LYS A 266 24.69 -53.34 -16.65
N SER A 267 24.56 -52.32 -15.80
CA SER A 267 25.15 -52.27 -14.47
C SER A 267 24.14 -52.64 -13.40
N ARG A 268 24.62 -52.98 -12.19
CA ARG A 268 23.77 -53.23 -11.03
C ARG A 268 23.60 -51.95 -10.23
N LEU A 269 22.35 -51.64 -9.88
CA LEU A 269 22.00 -50.62 -8.89
C LEU A 269 21.84 -51.31 -7.54
N ILE A 270 22.52 -50.80 -6.51
CA ILE A 270 22.36 -51.27 -5.13
C ILE A 270 21.69 -50.18 -4.33
N VAL A 271 20.66 -50.57 -3.57
CA VAL A 271 19.90 -49.70 -2.68
C VAL A 271 20.01 -50.25 -1.26
N ILE A 272 20.47 -49.42 -0.33
CA ILE A 272 20.68 -49.77 1.07
C ILE A 272 19.76 -48.88 1.91
N SER A 273 18.89 -49.48 2.71
CA SER A 273 18.15 -48.77 3.77
C SER A 273 18.95 -48.86 5.08
N ILE A 274 19.15 -47.71 5.72
CA ILE A 274 19.88 -47.53 6.97
C ILE A 274 18.91 -46.93 7.99
N ARG A 275 18.78 -47.57 9.15
CA ARG A 275 17.96 -47.07 10.26
C ARG A 275 18.82 -46.75 11.48
N ILE A 276 18.77 -45.51 11.95
CA ILE A 276 19.59 -45.03 13.08
C ILE A 276 18.97 -45.42 14.44
N PHE A 277 17.65 -45.38 14.55
CA PHE A 277 16.94 -45.69 15.80
C PHE A 277 16.04 -46.89 15.63
N ASP A 278 16.16 -47.85 16.56
CA ASP A 278 15.31 -49.04 16.64
C ASP A 278 14.20 -48.81 17.67
N PRO A 279 12.92 -48.76 17.26
CA PRO A 279 11.79 -48.55 18.16
C PRO A 279 11.56 -49.71 19.15
N GLY A 280 12.20 -50.88 18.96
CA GLY A 280 12.01 -52.06 19.81
C GLY A 280 12.90 -52.16 21.05
N LYS A 281 13.87 -51.26 21.26
CA LYS A 281 14.83 -51.34 22.38
C LYS A 281 14.49 -50.40 23.53
N GLN A 282 14.28 -50.93 24.73
CA GLN A 282 13.85 -50.20 25.94
C GLN A 282 14.84 -49.14 26.48
N ASN A 283 16.10 -49.10 26.05
CA ASN A 283 17.05 -48.02 26.35
C ASN A 283 17.01 -46.91 25.29
N SER A 284 15.80 -46.50 24.92
CA SER A 284 15.56 -45.90 23.62
C SER A 284 16.10 -44.46 23.54
N SER A 285 16.88 -44.18 22.50
CA SER A 285 17.09 -42.80 22.03
C SER A 285 15.77 -42.09 21.68
N TYR A 286 14.63 -42.79 21.71
CA TYR A 286 13.28 -42.24 21.59
C TYR A 286 12.82 -41.49 22.84
N ASN A 287 13.32 -41.85 24.03
CA ASN A 287 13.01 -41.16 25.29
C ASN A 287 13.83 -39.89 25.52
N GLU A 288 14.88 -39.69 24.71
CA GLU A 288 15.69 -38.47 24.71
C GLU A 288 14.89 -37.27 24.20
N SER A 289 15.30 -36.05 24.54
CA SER A 289 14.65 -34.85 24.00
C SER A 289 14.78 -34.76 22.47
N ALA A 290 13.86 -34.05 21.82
CA ALA A 290 13.89 -33.85 20.36
C ALA A 290 15.26 -33.31 19.88
N GLU A 291 15.82 -32.35 20.61
CA GLU A 291 17.12 -31.74 20.31
C GLU A 291 18.29 -32.73 20.35
N ILE A 292 18.29 -33.67 21.32
CA ILE A 292 19.33 -34.68 21.45
C ILE A 292 19.24 -35.67 20.27
N ARG A 293 18.02 -36.05 19.87
CA ARG A 293 17.78 -36.95 18.74
C ARG A 293 18.20 -36.32 17.42
N ASP A 294 17.91 -35.04 17.22
CA ASP A 294 18.32 -34.31 16.02
C ASP A 294 19.86 -34.24 15.92
N LYS A 295 20.55 -33.95 17.02
CA LYS A 295 22.03 -33.98 17.08
C LYS A 295 22.60 -35.37 16.75
N MET A 296 21.96 -36.44 17.23
CA MET A 296 22.37 -37.81 16.93
C MET A 296 22.22 -38.12 15.43
N ILE A 297 21.10 -37.71 14.82
CA ILE A 297 20.85 -37.87 13.38
C ILE A 297 21.91 -37.12 12.56
N LEU A 298 22.17 -35.86 12.87
CA LEU A 298 23.17 -35.04 12.17
C LEU A 298 24.57 -35.67 12.24
N LYS A 299 25.01 -36.13 13.41
CA LYS A 299 26.30 -36.83 13.57
C LYS A 299 26.38 -38.14 12.79
N ALA A 300 25.28 -38.88 12.69
CA ALA A 300 25.25 -40.11 11.90
C ALA A 300 25.42 -39.81 10.41
N ILE A 301 24.78 -38.74 9.93
CA ILE A 301 24.87 -38.33 8.52
C ILE A 301 26.28 -37.88 8.18
N GLU A 302 26.92 -37.05 9.01
CA GLU A 302 28.32 -36.67 8.81
C GLU A 302 29.23 -37.90 8.66
N ARG A 303 28.97 -38.98 9.40
CA ARG A 303 29.73 -40.24 9.30
C ARG A 303 29.41 -40.98 8.01
N ILE A 304 28.14 -41.06 7.62
CA ILE A 304 27.71 -41.75 6.39
C ILE A 304 28.27 -41.01 5.17
N GLU A 305 28.19 -39.68 5.11
CA GLU A 305 28.71 -38.88 4.01
C GLU A 305 30.23 -39.04 3.81
N ARG A 306 30.99 -39.15 4.92
CA ARG A 306 32.42 -39.47 4.85
C ARG A 306 32.68 -40.83 4.21
N TRP A 307 31.81 -41.81 4.42
CA TRP A 307 31.93 -43.15 3.84
C TRP A 307 31.47 -43.21 2.37
N THR A 308 30.54 -42.36 1.97
CA THR A 308 30.01 -42.34 0.60
C THR A 308 30.82 -41.48 -0.36
N HIS A 309 31.75 -40.66 0.14
CA HIS A 309 32.65 -39.79 -0.64
C HIS A 309 31.94 -38.97 -1.74
N GLY A 310 30.68 -38.58 -1.51
CA GLY A 310 29.87 -37.80 -2.47
C GLY A 310 29.48 -38.53 -3.76
N LYS A 311 29.84 -39.82 -3.94
CA LYS A 311 29.58 -40.59 -5.17
C LYS A 311 28.25 -41.36 -5.15
N LYS A 312 27.45 -41.23 -4.09
CA LYS A 312 26.23 -42.00 -3.86
C LYS A 312 25.06 -41.10 -3.53
N LEU A 313 23.87 -41.46 -3.98
CA LEU A 313 22.65 -40.77 -3.60
C LEU A 313 22.30 -41.19 -2.17
N LEU A 314 22.50 -40.29 -1.22
CA LEU A 314 22.03 -40.41 0.15
C LEU A 314 20.75 -39.58 0.30
N SER A 315 19.71 -40.14 0.92
CA SER A 315 18.41 -39.48 1.09
C SER A 315 17.79 -39.86 2.41
N ARG A 316 17.06 -38.94 3.05
CA ARG A 316 16.27 -39.23 4.25
C ARG A 316 14.82 -39.42 3.86
N ILE A 317 14.24 -40.57 4.23
CA ILE A 317 12.88 -40.95 3.83
C ILE A 317 11.89 -41.00 4.99
N GLY A 318 12.39 -40.87 6.22
CA GLY A 318 11.57 -40.88 7.42
C GLY A 318 12.37 -40.46 8.66
N TYR A 319 11.77 -40.66 9.82
CA TYR A 319 12.29 -40.17 11.10
C TYR A 319 13.75 -40.56 11.37
N SER A 320 14.10 -41.83 11.19
CA SER A 320 15.46 -42.35 11.40
C SER A 320 15.97 -43.19 10.22
N GLU A 321 15.28 -43.15 9.09
CA GLU A 321 15.51 -44.03 7.94
C GLU A 321 16.08 -43.27 6.74
N PHE A 322 17.16 -43.81 6.20
CA PHE A 322 17.97 -43.25 5.13
C PHE A 322 18.13 -44.28 4.03
N ILE A 323 18.10 -43.82 2.79
CA ILE A 323 18.42 -44.65 1.63
C ILE A 323 19.72 -44.16 1.01
N CYS A 324 20.64 -45.09 0.80
CA CYS A 324 21.86 -44.89 0.04
C CYS A 324 21.80 -45.75 -1.23
N SER A 325 22.08 -45.16 -2.39
CA SER A 325 22.20 -45.91 -3.63
C SER A 325 23.48 -45.59 -4.40
N SER A 326 24.04 -46.63 -5.03
CA SER A 326 25.26 -46.56 -5.83
C SER A 326 25.12 -47.45 -7.06
N SER A 327 25.49 -46.93 -8.22
CA SER A 327 25.91 -47.76 -9.35
C SER A 327 27.33 -48.24 -9.04
N ASN A 328 27.56 -49.55 -9.10
CA ASN A 328 28.85 -50.20 -8.82
C ASN A 328 29.38 -50.05 -7.37
N LEU A 329 28.87 -50.88 -6.45
CA LEU A 329 29.73 -51.30 -5.33
C LEU A 329 30.67 -52.38 -5.87
N ILE A 330 31.97 -52.08 -5.88
CA ILE A 330 33.04 -53.07 -6.03
C ILE A 330 33.13 -53.85 -4.72
#